data_AF-A0A6P4F0W0-F1
#
_entry.id   AF-A0A6P4F0W0-F1
#
_cell.length_a   1.000
_cell.length_b   1.000
_cell.length_c   1.000
_cell.angle_alpha   90.00
_cell.angle_beta   90.00
_cell.angle_gamma   90.00
#
_symmetry.space_group_name_H-M   'P 1'
#
loop_
_entity.id
_entity.type
_entity.pdbx_description
1 polymer ?
#
loop_
_entity_poly.entity_id
_entity_poly.type
_entity_poly.pdbx_seq_one_letter_code
_entity_poly.pdbx_strand_id
1 'polypeptide(L)'
;VSHLESRFVKDGDAVTLACRIIEAEHFDVVWLHNNKEIKPSKDFQYTNEANIYRLQIAEIFPEDGGTYTCEAFNDVGESFSTCTINVTVPGDEPKHPAFVKFPTSVSVVEGESTILECEVDSELLNLVW
;
A
#
# COMPACT_ATOMS: atom_id res chain seq x y z
N VAL A 1 -4.15 -10.71 -11.28
CA VAL A 1 -3.22 -9.74 -10.66
C VAL A 1 -3.62 -9.59 -9.20
N SER A 2 -2.69 -9.57 -8.27
CA SER A 2 -2.98 -9.13 -6.90
C SER A 2 -2.27 -7.80 -6.66
N HIS A 3 -2.96 -6.88 -6.03
CA HIS A 3 -2.50 -5.52 -5.79
C HIS A 3 -2.10 -5.34 -4.33
N LEU A 4 -1.34 -4.29 -4.04
CA LEU A 4 -1.09 -3.87 -2.67
C LEU A 4 -2.42 -3.46 -2.01
N GLU A 5 -2.50 -3.66 -0.69
CA GLU A 5 -3.71 -3.37 0.08
C GLU A 5 -3.41 -2.40 1.21
N SER A 6 -4.15 -1.28 1.20
CA SER A 6 -4.08 -0.29 2.26
C SER A 6 -4.64 -0.83 3.57
N ARG A 7 -4.02 -0.50 4.70
CA ARG A 7 -4.41 -1.03 6.00
C ARG A 7 -3.94 -0.15 7.16
N PHE A 8 -4.56 -0.37 8.30
CA PHE A 8 -4.11 0.12 9.60
C PHE A 8 -3.19 -0.92 10.25
N VAL A 9 -2.10 -0.44 10.83
CA VAL A 9 -1.13 -1.26 11.57
C VAL A 9 -0.79 -0.53 12.87
N LYS A 10 -0.31 -1.25 13.88
CA LYS A 10 0.11 -0.60 15.13
C LYS A 10 1.59 -0.27 15.06
N ASP A 11 1.97 0.75 15.82
CA ASP A 11 3.37 1.06 16.10
C ASP A 11 4.12 -0.21 16.58
N GLY A 12 5.24 -0.51 15.92
CA GLY A 12 6.10 -1.66 16.18
C GLY A 12 5.66 -2.96 15.50
N ASP A 13 4.53 -2.99 14.77
CA ASP A 13 4.11 -4.19 14.04
C ASP A 13 5.06 -4.47 12.86
N ALA A 14 5.30 -5.76 12.60
CA ALA A 14 5.93 -6.19 11.36
C ALA A 14 4.91 -6.14 10.21
N VAL A 15 5.31 -5.58 9.07
CA VAL A 15 4.44 -5.42 7.90
C VAL A 15 5.01 -6.16 6.70
N THR A 16 4.15 -6.87 5.96
CA THR A 16 4.51 -7.43 4.66
C THR A 16 3.51 -6.93 3.61
N LEU A 17 4.03 -6.19 2.64
CA LEU A 17 3.33 -5.77 1.44
C LEU A 17 3.65 -6.77 0.33
N ALA A 18 2.63 -7.17 -0.44
CA ALA A 18 2.83 -8.13 -1.52
C ALA A 18 1.90 -7.86 -2.69
N CYS A 19 2.43 -7.88 -3.90
CA CYS A 19 1.65 -7.83 -5.13
C CYS A 19 2.11 -8.92 -6.10
N ARG A 20 1.23 -9.29 -7.02
CA ARG A 20 1.52 -10.23 -8.09
C ARG A 20 1.49 -9.51 -9.42
N ILE A 21 2.65 -9.47 -10.08
CA ILE A 21 2.82 -8.87 -11.40
C ILE A 21 2.63 -9.98 -12.45
N ILE A 22 1.94 -9.70 -13.56
CA ILE A 22 1.79 -10.68 -14.65
C ILE A 22 3.13 -10.81 -15.38
N GLU A 23 3.41 -11.99 -15.92
CA GLU A 23 4.60 -12.26 -16.71
C GLU A 23 4.73 -11.25 -17.86
N ALA A 24 5.71 -10.37 -17.71
CA ALA A 24 6.33 -9.60 -18.78
C ALA A 24 7.76 -10.12 -18.94
N GLU A 25 8.29 -10.08 -20.16
CA GLU A 25 9.70 -10.38 -20.39
C GLU A 25 10.56 -9.21 -19.91
N HIS A 26 11.67 -9.51 -19.22
CA HIS A 26 12.73 -8.57 -18.86
C HIS A 26 12.24 -7.23 -18.27
N PHE A 27 11.70 -7.27 -17.05
CA PHE A 27 11.31 -6.06 -16.32
C PHE A 27 12.04 -5.97 -14.98
N ASP A 28 12.19 -4.74 -14.51
CA ASP A 28 12.70 -4.42 -13.18
C ASP A 28 11.55 -4.01 -12.26
N VAL A 29 11.78 -4.14 -10.95
CA VAL A 29 10.83 -3.73 -9.92
C VAL A 29 11.52 -2.85 -8.89
N VAL A 30 10.90 -1.71 -8.59
CA VAL A 30 11.32 -0.79 -7.53
C VAL A 30 10.19 -0.58 -6.53
N TRP A 31 10.56 -0.36 -5.28
CA TRP A 31 9.64 -0.02 -4.20
C TRP A 31 9.83 1.45 -3.82
N LEU A 32 8.72 2.16 -3.67
CA LEU A 32 8.69 3.57 -3.30
C LEU A 32 7.92 3.76 -2.00
N HIS A 33 8.42 4.62 -1.12
CA HIS A 33 7.69 5.19 0.01
C HIS A 33 7.57 6.70 -0.18
N ASN A 34 6.35 7.21 -0.25
CA ASN A 34 6.05 8.63 -0.50
C ASN A 34 6.82 9.18 -1.71
N ASN A 35 6.80 8.43 -2.82
CA ASN A 35 7.48 8.69 -4.09
C ASN A 35 9.01 8.72 -4.02
N LYS A 36 9.62 8.14 -2.97
CA LYS A 36 11.06 7.98 -2.84
C LYS A 36 11.43 6.50 -2.83
N GLU A 37 12.45 6.14 -3.59
CA GLU A 37 12.95 4.77 -3.66
C GLU A 37 13.39 4.25 -2.29
N ILE A 38 12.87 3.10 -1.92
CA ILE A 38 13.24 2.35 -0.72
C ILE A 38 14.48 1.53 -1.06
N LYS A 39 15.57 1.78 -0.33
CA LYS A 39 16.78 0.98 -0.45
C LYS A 39 16.76 -0.20 0.52
N PRO A 40 17.26 -1.38 0.12
CA PRO A 40 17.44 -2.51 1.02
C PRO A 40 18.21 -2.13 2.27
N SER A 41 17.70 -2.56 3.42
CA SER A 41 18.34 -2.41 4.71
C SER A 41 17.94 -3.58 5.62
N LYS A 42 18.30 -3.53 6.90
CA LYS A 42 17.82 -4.52 7.88
C LYS A 42 16.32 -4.35 8.13
N ASP A 43 15.85 -3.11 8.08
CA ASP A 43 14.47 -2.72 8.42
C ASP A 43 13.53 -2.91 7.22
N PHE A 44 14.05 -2.69 6.00
CA PHE A 44 13.32 -2.86 4.74
C PHE A 44 13.99 -3.92 3.86
N GLN A 45 13.31 -5.05 3.67
CA GLN A 45 13.80 -6.16 2.86
C GLN A 45 12.75 -6.48 1.79
N TYR A 46 13.13 -6.47 0.52
CA TYR A 46 12.26 -6.98 -0.52
C TYR A 46 12.73 -8.33 -1.05
N THR A 47 11.75 -9.19 -1.37
CA THR A 47 11.97 -10.53 -1.92
C THR A 47 11.04 -10.75 -3.09
N ASN A 48 11.45 -11.57 -4.03
CA ASN A 48 10.62 -11.99 -5.15
C ASN A 48 10.63 -13.52 -5.27
N GLU A 49 9.44 -14.10 -5.42
CA GLU A 49 9.24 -15.53 -5.60
C GLU A 49 8.27 -15.75 -6.75
N ALA A 50 8.77 -16.34 -7.84
CA ALA A 50 8.06 -16.42 -9.12
C ALA A 50 7.55 -15.04 -9.56
N ASN A 51 6.25 -14.79 -9.44
CA ASN A 51 5.59 -13.55 -9.83
C ASN A 51 5.05 -12.73 -8.65
N ILE A 52 5.43 -13.10 -7.42
CA ILE A 52 5.03 -12.39 -6.19
C ILE A 52 6.22 -11.58 -5.68
N TYR A 53 6.01 -10.27 -5.60
CA TYR A 53 6.99 -9.31 -5.11
C TYR A 53 6.55 -8.83 -3.74
N ARG A 54 7.46 -8.88 -2.78
CA ARG A 54 7.18 -8.59 -1.37
C ARG A 54 8.12 -7.53 -0.85
N LEU A 55 7.61 -6.61 -0.05
CA LEU A 55 8.37 -5.72 0.82
C LEU A 55 8.04 -6.06 2.27
N GLN A 56 9.05 -6.42 3.03
CA GLN A 56 8.99 -6.71 4.45
C GLN A 56 9.58 -5.53 5.22
N ILE A 57 8.79 -5.03 6.16
CA ILE A 57 9.16 -3.98 7.11
C ILE A 57 9.21 -4.66 8.48
N ALA A 58 10.38 -4.68 9.11
CA ALA A 58 10.61 -5.44 10.33
C ALA A 58 9.79 -4.91 11.51
N GLU A 59 9.79 -3.60 11.69
CA GLU A 59 9.02 -2.85 12.68
C GLU A 59 8.60 -1.55 12.01
N ILE A 60 7.31 -1.18 12.11
CA ILE A 60 6.80 0.03 11.49
C ILE A 60 6.54 1.13 12.53
N PHE A 61 7.01 2.34 12.25
CA PHE A 61 6.82 3.51 13.10
C PHE A 61 5.95 4.58 12.41
N PRO A 62 5.42 5.58 13.15
CA PRO A 62 4.58 6.64 12.57
C PRO A 62 5.20 7.34 11.35
N GLU A 63 6.52 7.53 11.33
CA GLU A 63 7.29 8.09 10.22
C GLU A 63 7.34 7.20 8.96
N ASP A 64 7.18 5.88 9.13
CA ASP A 64 7.10 4.91 8.03
C ASP A 64 5.68 4.82 7.45
N GLY A 65 4.70 5.46 8.10
CA GLY A 65 3.36 5.63 7.56
C GLY A 65 3.36 6.37 6.21
N GLY A 66 2.32 6.13 5.42
CA GLY A 66 2.11 6.82 4.14
C GLY A 66 1.92 5.87 2.97
N THR A 67 2.26 6.36 1.78
CA THR A 67 1.98 5.68 0.52
C THR A 67 3.15 4.81 0.09
N TYR A 68 2.87 3.54 -0.15
CA TYR A 68 3.81 2.57 -0.69
C TYR A 68 3.40 2.19 -2.11
N THR A 69 4.37 2.19 -3.02
CA THR A 69 4.16 1.80 -4.42
C THR A 69 5.16 0.74 -4.82
N CYS A 70 4.65 -0.34 -5.42
CA CYS A 70 5.45 -1.29 -6.19
C CYS A 70 5.32 -0.90 -7.66
N GLU A 71 6.43 -0.52 -8.27
CA GLU A 71 6.53 -0.09 -9.66
C GLU A 71 7.32 -1.14 -10.44
N ALA A 72 6.73 -1.62 -11.53
CA ALA A 72 7.33 -2.58 -12.44
C ALA A 72 7.45 -1.94 -13.83
N PHE A 73 8.63 -1.97 -14.43
CA PHE A 73 8.86 -1.29 -15.70
C PHE A 73 9.82 -2.06 -16.61
N ASN A 74 9.64 -1.87 -17.91
CA ASN A 74 10.53 -2.34 -18.97
C ASN A 74 10.61 -1.29 -20.09
N ASP A 75 11.30 -1.61 -21.19
CA ASP A 75 11.47 -0.70 -22.33
C ASP A 75 10.14 -0.33 -23.03
N VAL A 76 9.07 -1.09 -22.79
CA VAL A 76 7.75 -0.89 -23.42
C VAL A 76 6.84 -0.02 -22.56
N GLY A 77 7.00 -0.06 -21.23
CA GLY A 77 6.20 0.75 -20.32
C GLY A 77 6.32 0.35 -18.86
N GLU A 78 5.36 0.82 -18.08
CA GLU A 78 5.35 0.76 -16.61
C GLU A 78 3.98 0.33 -16.08
N SER A 79 3.99 -0.29 -14.90
CA SER A 79 2.80 -0.68 -14.15
C SER A 79 3.03 -0.45 -12.66
N PHE A 80 1.97 -0.06 -11.96
CA PHE A 80 2.05 0.34 -10.57
C PHE A 80 0.97 -0.34 -9.74
N SER A 81 1.33 -0.66 -8.50
CA SER A 81 0.38 -1.02 -7.46
C SER A 81 0.68 -0.20 -6.22
N THR A 82 -0.32 0.50 -5.69
CA THR A 82 -0.15 1.48 -4.61
C THR A 82 -1.09 1.18 -3.45
N CYS A 83 -0.58 1.28 -2.23
CA CYS A 83 -1.38 1.22 -1.01
C CYS A 83 -0.96 2.31 -0.02
N THR A 84 -1.82 2.57 0.97
CA THR A 84 -1.52 3.45 2.10
C THR A 84 -1.45 2.64 3.40
N ILE A 85 -0.36 2.79 4.14
CA ILE A 85 -0.19 2.22 5.47
C ILE A 85 -0.37 3.32 6.50
N ASN A 86 -1.35 3.13 7.39
CA ASN A 86 -1.62 4.06 8.49
C ASN A 86 -1.19 3.40 9.79
N VAL A 87 -0.21 4.02 10.45
CA VAL A 87 0.33 3.52 11.71
C VAL A 87 -0.43 4.17 12.86
N THR A 88 -0.96 3.33 13.74
CA THR A 88 -1.77 3.74 14.90
C THR A 88 -0.95 3.58 16.17
N VAL A 89 -0.83 4.65 16.94
CA VAL A 89 -0.17 4.63 18.24
C VAL A 89 -1.24 4.44 19.32
N PRO A 90 -1.10 3.46 20.23
CA PRO A 90 -2.07 3.27 21.31
C PRO A 90 -2.26 4.56 22.13
N GLY A 91 -3.51 5.04 22.19
CA GLY A 91 -3.86 6.27 22.90
C GLY A 91 -3.75 7.56 22.07
N ASP A 92 -3.31 7.47 20.81
CA ASP A 92 -3.33 8.58 19.85
C ASP A 92 -4.35 8.29 18.74
N GLU A 93 -5.63 8.32 19.12
CA GLU A 93 -6.72 8.14 18.17
C GLU A 93 -6.80 9.36 17.24
N PRO A 94 -7.01 9.16 15.92
CA PRO A 94 -7.08 10.26 14.97
C PRO A 94 -8.24 11.20 15.32
N LYS A 95 -7.95 12.51 15.42
CA LYS A 95 -8.95 13.55 15.72
C LYS A 95 -9.49 14.26 14.48
N HIS A 96 -9.20 13.71 13.30
CA HIS A 96 -9.62 14.21 11.99
C HIS A 96 -10.29 13.07 11.23
N PRO A 97 -11.09 13.36 10.18
CA PRO A 97 -11.66 12.33 9.33
C PRO A 97 -10.57 11.36 8.85
N ALA A 98 -10.80 10.08 9.10
CA ALA A 98 -9.93 8.99 8.72
C ALA A 98 -10.77 7.89 8.07
N PHE A 99 -10.20 7.17 7.12
CA PHE A 99 -10.84 5.96 6.64
C PHE A 99 -10.91 4.95 7.79
N VAL A 100 -12.03 4.24 7.93
CA VAL A 100 -12.13 3.02 8.75
C VAL A 100 -11.80 1.81 7.87
N LYS A 101 -12.18 1.88 6.60
CA LYS A 101 -11.93 0.85 5.60
C LYS A 101 -11.50 1.48 4.28
N PHE A 102 -10.36 1.04 3.76
CA PHE A 102 -9.87 1.47 2.46
C PHE A 102 -10.61 0.78 1.31
N PRO A 103 -10.72 1.44 0.15
CA PRO A 103 -11.16 0.76 -1.06
C PRO A 103 -10.10 -0.26 -1.48
N THR A 104 -10.58 -1.42 -1.93
CA THR A 104 -9.72 -2.48 -2.47
C THR A 104 -9.49 -2.27 -3.95
N SER A 105 -8.27 -2.54 -4.42
CA SER A 105 -7.98 -2.51 -5.84
C SER A 105 -8.76 -3.59 -6.58
N VAL A 106 -9.37 -3.24 -7.71
CA VAL A 106 -10.15 -4.16 -8.57
C VAL A 106 -9.60 -4.10 -9.99
N SER A 107 -9.46 -5.26 -10.63
CA SER A 107 -9.16 -5.36 -12.07
C SER A 107 -10.45 -5.69 -12.81
N VAL A 108 -10.79 -4.87 -13.81
CA VAL A 108 -12.09 -4.90 -14.50
C VAL A 108 -11.85 -5.00 -16.00
N VAL A 109 -12.72 -5.72 -16.71
CA VAL A 109 -12.64 -5.85 -18.17
C VAL A 109 -13.28 -4.62 -18.84
N GLU A 110 -12.81 -4.26 -20.03
CA GLU A 110 -13.39 -3.18 -20.83
C GLU A 110 -14.90 -3.38 -21.02
N GLY A 111 -15.69 -2.36 -20.69
CA GLY A 111 -17.15 -2.37 -20.80
C GLY A 111 -17.89 -2.91 -19.57
N GLU A 112 -17.19 -3.43 -18.56
CA GLU A 112 -17.80 -3.84 -17.29
C GLU A 112 -17.86 -2.69 -16.27
N SER A 113 -18.88 -2.74 -15.42
CA SER A 113 -19.03 -1.82 -14.29
C SER A 113 -18.41 -2.41 -13.02
N THR A 114 -17.85 -1.55 -12.18
CA THR A 114 -17.33 -1.92 -10.86
C THR A 114 -17.77 -0.93 -9.79
N ILE A 115 -17.67 -1.32 -8.53
CA ILE A 115 -17.94 -0.46 -7.37
C ILE A 115 -16.69 -0.42 -6.52
N LEU A 116 -16.23 0.79 -6.20
CA LEU A 116 -15.18 1.03 -5.22
C LEU A 116 -15.83 1.61 -3.97
N GLU A 117 -15.70 0.90 -2.85
CA GLU A 117 -16.33 1.27 -1.58
C GLU A 117 -15.27 1.57 -0.53
N CYS A 118 -15.52 2.56 0.32
CA CYS A 118 -14.69 2.87 1.48
C CYS A 118 -15.60 3.27 2.64
N GLU A 119 -15.06 3.21 3.85
CA GLU A 119 -15.76 3.64 5.07
C GLU A 119 -14.93 4.73 5.73
N VAL A 120 -15.58 5.79 6.18
CA VAL A 120 -14.96 6.93 6.87
C VAL A 120 -15.55 7.01 8.26
N ASP A 121 -14.73 7.35 9.25
CA ASP A 121 -15.19 7.53 10.61
C ASP A 121 -16.16 8.71 10.68
N SER A 122 -17.43 8.37 10.93
CA SER A 122 -18.53 9.32 10.94
C SER A 122 -18.64 10.13 12.23
N GLU A 123 -17.99 9.71 13.31
CA GLU A 123 -18.09 10.41 14.60
C GLU A 123 -17.31 11.74 14.59
N LEU A 124 -16.30 11.87 13.73
CA LEU A 124 -15.50 13.09 13.53
C LEU A 124 -16.06 14.03 12.45
N LEU A 125 -17.14 13.65 11.78
CA LEU A 125 -17.78 14.46 10.73
C LEU A 125 -18.76 15.52 11.27
N ASN A 126 -19.03 15.53 12.58
CA ASN A 126 -19.86 16.53 13.24
C ASN A 126 -19.05 17.75 13.72
N LEU A 127 -18.31 18.41 12.83
CA LEU A 127 -17.76 19.74 13.10
C LEU A 127 -18.80 20.80 12.70
N VAL A 128 -19.55 21.26 13.69
CA VAL A 128 -20.47 22.39 13.57
C VAL A 128 -19.64 23.68 13.61
N TRP A 129 -19.82 24.54 12.58
CA TRP A 129 -19.25 25.88 12.51
C TRP A 129 -19.88 26.84 13.52
#